data_AF-A0A645IKA1-F1
#
_entry.id   AF-A0A645IKA1-F1
#
_cell.length_a   1.000
_cell.length_b   1.000
_cell.length_c   1.000
_cell.angle_alpha   90.00
_cell.angle_beta   90.00
_cell.angle_gamma   90.00
#
_symmetry.space_group_name_H-M   'P 1'
#
loop_
_entity.id
_entity.type
_entity.pdbx_description
1 polymer ?
#
loop_
_entity_poly.entity_id
_entity_poly.type
_entity_poly.pdbx_seq_one_letter_code
_entity_poly.pdbx_strand_id
1 'polypeptide(L)' 'MRLVVDNPDAQDRMVLHCEMAANPDGLSGKLVESLREQTKLRGSIEIVAPGGLPNDGKVIEDRRVY' A
#
# COMPACT_ATOMS: atom_id res chain seq x y z
N MET A 1 -5.47 -7.94 -1.08
CA MET A 1 -4.88 -6.60 -1.35
C MET A 1 -5.50 -5.56 -0.42
N ARG A 2 -4.69 -4.68 0.18
CA ARG A 2 -5.14 -3.68 1.15
C ARG A 2 -4.33 -2.40 1.07
N LEU A 3 -5.01 -1.26 1.02
CA LEU A 3 -4.38 0.05 1.03
C LEU A 3 -4.45 0.63 2.44
N VAL A 4 -3.32 0.76 3.10
CA VAL A 4 -3.20 1.40 4.42
C VAL A 4 -2.79 2.85 4.20
N VAL A 5 -3.55 3.79 4.74
CA VAL A 5 -3.22 5.22 4.68
C VAL A 5 -3.03 5.71 6.09
N ASP A 6 -1.84 6.22 6.38
CA ASP A 6 -1.46 6.76 7.68
C ASP A 6 -0.96 8.20 7.50
N ASN A 7 -0.94 8.98 8.57
CA ASN A 7 -0.46 10.36 8.51
C ASN A 7 0.34 10.67 9.79
N PRO A 8 1.57 10.15 9.91
CA PRO A 8 2.45 10.57 10.98
C PRO A 8 2.92 11.99 10.68
N ASP A 9 2.78 12.89 11.65
CA ASP A 9 3.32 14.26 11.60
C ASP A 9 2.77 15.13 10.45
N ALA A 10 1.47 15.04 10.13
CA ALA A 10 0.83 15.78 9.04
C ALA A 10 1.29 15.38 7.62
N GLN A 11 2.06 14.29 7.46
CA GLN A 11 2.48 13.78 6.15
C GLN A 11 1.70 12.55 5.74
N ASP A 12 0.96 12.63 4.64
CA ASP A 12 0.24 11.47 4.10
C ASP A 12 1.21 10.39 3.64
N ARG A 13 1.13 9.23 4.30
CA ARG A 13 1.88 8.02 3.97
C ARG A 13 0.90 6.94 3.53
N MET A 14 1.01 6.52 2.27
CA MET A 14 0.21 5.41 1.74
C MET A 14 1.06 4.15 1.62
N VAL A 15 0.59 3.03 2.15
CA VAL A 15 1.22 1.72 1.97
C VAL A 15 0.22 0.78 1.33
N LEU A 16 0.48 0.35 0.11
CA LEU A 16 -0.36 -0.63 -0.58
C LEU A 16 0.23 -2.02 -0.36
N HIS A 17 -0.47 -2.82 0.43
CA HIS A 17 -0.18 -4.22 0.70
C HIS A 17 -0.81 -5.08 -0.40
N CYS A 18 0.01 -5.77 -1.18
CA CYS A 18 -0.44 -6.65 -2.25
C CYS A 18 -0.15 -8.10 -1.90
N GLU A 19 -1.19 -8.93 -1.88
CA GLU A 19 -1.04 -10.38 -1.71
C GLU A 19 -0.71 -11.01 -3.06
N MET A 20 0.51 -11.47 -3.22
CA MET A 20 0.95 -12.10 -4.45
C MET A 20 1.81 -13.32 -4.15
N ALA A 21 1.55 -14.42 -4.86
CA ALA A 21 2.34 -15.65 -4.75
C ALA A 21 3.75 -15.49 -5.34
N ALA A 22 3.95 -14.52 -6.23
CA ALA A 22 5.24 -14.16 -6.79
C ALA A 22 5.38 -12.65 -6.81
N ASN A 23 6.52 -12.15 -6.33
CA ASN A 23 6.91 -10.75 -6.48
C ASN A 23 7.88 -10.63 -7.66
N PRO A 24 7.41 -10.34 -8.89
CA PRO A 24 8.32 -10.15 -10.00
C PRO A 24 9.21 -8.92 -9.76
N ASP A 25 10.50 -9.08 -10.04
CA ASP A 25 11.51 -8.07 -9.78
C ASP A 25 11.15 -6.72 -10.44
N GLY A 26 11.20 -5.63 -9.67
CA GLY A 26 10.84 -4.29 -10.14
C GLY A 26 9.35 -3.93 -10.16
N LEU A 27 8.43 -4.85 -9.84
CA LEU A 27 6.99 -4.54 -9.79
C LEU A 27 6.64 -3.59 -8.65
N SER A 28 7.23 -3.78 -7.47
CA SER A 28 7.11 -2.84 -6.35
C SER A 28 7.57 -1.42 -6.72
N GLY A 29 8.69 -1.30 -7.44
CA GLY A 29 9.20 -0.02 -7.94
C GLY A 29 8.22 0.67 -8.89
N LYS A 30 7.77 -0.04 -9.93
CA LYS A 30 6.79 0.48 -10.89
C LYS A 30 5.47 0.89 -10.24
N LEU A 31 5.01 0.12 -9.26
CA LEU A 31 3.79 0.44 -8.51
C LEU A 31 3.97 1.69 -7.64
N VAL A 32 5.11 1.85 -6.97
CA VAL A 32 5.44 3.07 -6.21
C VAL A 32 5.46 4.28 -7.15
N GLU A 33 6.08 4.17 -8.32
CA GLU A 33 6.10 5.23 -9.32
C GLU A 33 4.69 5.59 -9.80
N SER A 34 3.91 4.59 -10.22
CA SER A 34 2.51 4.80 -10.66
C SER A 34 1.64 5.41 -9.57
N LEU A 35 1.79 4.95 -8.32
CA LEU A 35 1.02 5.46 -7.19
C LEU A 35 1.39 6.92 -6.91
N ARG A 36 2.67 7.26 -6.97
CA ARG A 36 3.16 8.64 -6.85
C ARG A 36 2.67 9.52 -8.00
N GLU A 37 2.66 9.02 -9.23
CA GLU A 37 2.18 9.78 -10.39
C GLU A 37 0.67 10.06 -10.31
N GLN A 38 -0.13 9.08 -9.91
CA GLN A 38 -1.59 9.19 -9.85
C GLN A 38 -2.06 9.99 -8.64
N THR A 39 -1.50 9.71 -7.46
CA THR A 39 -1.97 10.32 -6.20
C THR A 39 -1.21 11.58 -5.83
N LYS A 40 -0.02 11.81 -6.41
CA LYS A 40 0.96 12.83 -6.00
C LYS A 40 1.46 12.68 -4.56
N LEU A 41 1.10 11.58 -3.88
CA LEU A 41 1.51 11.28 -2.52
C LEU A 41 2.71 10.33 -2.52
N ARG A 42 3.52 10.41 -1.46
CA ARG A 42 4.59 9.43 -1.24
C ARG A 42 3.99 8.20 -0.60
N GLY A 43 4.14 7.07 -1.28
CA GLY A 43 3.73 5.78 -0.76
C GLY A 43 4.76 4.69 -0.99
N SER A 44 4.59 3.57 -0.31
CA SER A 44 5.40 2.36 -0.45
C SER A 44 4.51 1.18 -0.79
N ILE A 45 5.10 0.16 -1.41
CA ILE A 45 4.41 -1.06 -1.78
C ILE A 45 4.99 -2.19 -0.95
N GLU A 46 4.13 -2.89 -0.21
CA GLU A 46 4.53 -4.06 0.56
C GLU A 46 3.88 -5.28 -0.07
N ILE A 47 4.70 -6.25 -0.48
CA ILE A 47 4.18 -7.50 -1.05
C ILE A 47 4.24 -8.56 0.02
N VAL A 48 3.06 -9.10 0.33
CA VAL A 48 2.86 -10.09 1.37
C VAL A 48 2.46 -11.41 0.72
N ALA A 49 2.80 -12.51 1.39
CA ALA A 49 2.40 -13.83 0.94
C ALA A 49 0.85 -13.94 0.93
N PRO A 50 0.28 -14.73 0.01
CA PRO A 50 -1.16 -14.96 -0.01
C PRO A 50 -1.63 -15.56 1.33
N GLY A 51 -2.64 -14.94 1.95
CA GLY A 51 -3.12 -15.31 3.29
C GLY A 51 -2.45 -14.53 4.43
N GLY A 52 -1.54 -13.60 4.12
CA GLY A 52 -0.92 -12.69 5.09
C GLY A 52 -1.80 -11.48 5.46
N LEU A 53 -2.76 -11.10 4.61
CA LEU A 53 -3.74 -10.07 4.98
C LEU A 53 -4.98 -10.69 5.63
N PRO A 54 -5.54 -10.05 6.66
CA PRO A 54 -6.81 -10.48 7.21
C PRO A 54 -7.91 -10.32 6.16
N ASN A 55 -8.61 -11.42 5.86
CA ASN A 55 -9.77 -11.48 4.95
C ASN A 55 -11.03 -10.81 5.56
N ASP A 56 -10.87 -9.65 6.20
CA ASP A 56 -11.93 -8.89 6.87
C ASP A 56 -12.80 -8.09 5.87
N GLY A 57 -12.60 -8.29 4.55
CA GLY A 57 -13.24 -7.52 3.49
C GLY A 57 -12.78 -6.06 3.38
N LYS A 58 -11.86 -5.62 4.25
CA LYS A 58 -11.35 -4.24 4.28
C LYS A 58 -10.27 -4.00 3.23
N VAL A 59 -10.66 -3.34 2.15
CA VAL A 59 -9.76 -2.97 1.05
C VAL A 59 -8.93 -1.72 1.40
N ILE A 60 -9.48 -0.80 2.20
CA ILE A 60 -8.81 0.44 2.62
C ILE A 60 -8.78 0.48 4.15
N GLU A 61 -7.61 0.69 4.73
CA GLU A 61 -7.41 0.96 6.15
C GLU A 61 -6.93 2.38 6.34
N ASP A 62 -7.85 3.27 6.71
CA ASP A 62 -7.53 4.64 7.03
C ASP A 62 -7.15 4.75 8.51
N ARG A 63 -5.89 5.06 8.79
CA ARG A 63 -5.33 5.30 10.12
C ARG A 63 -4.98 6.77 10.33
N ARG A 64 -5.46 7.67 9.46
CA ARG A 64 -5.14 9.09 9.55
C ARG A 64 -5.77 9.67 10.82
N VAL A 65 -5.00 10.48 11.55
CA VAL A 65 -5.48 11.19 12.73
C VAL A 65 -5.92 12.59 12.28
N TYR A 66 -7.15 12.99 12.61
CA TYR A 66 -7.74 14.28 12.25
C TYR A 66 -7.84 15.22 13.45
#